data_AF-A0A1M4T354-F1
#
_entry.id   AF-A0A1M4T354-F1
#
_cell.length_a   1.000
_cell.length_b   1.000
_cell.length_c   1.000
_cell.angle_alpha   90.00
_cell.angle_beta   90.00
_cell.angle_gamma   90.00
#
_symmetry.space_group_name_H-M   'P 1'
#
loop_
_entity.id
_entity.type
_entity.pdbx_description
1 polymer ?
#
loop_
_entity_poly.entity_id
_entity_poly.type
_entity_poly.pdbx_seq_one_letter_code
_entity_poly.pdbx_strand_id
1 'polypeptide(L)'
;MLLVNCFKLRTLVALCLSFFLFHLPLSAAKELPPESQLKHDIKYHQFTQKQMHRIRQYLIAGSYKSVARSVKQAKIFYAKISDGYKAFPEGRDLKNEYEKLIQEAESTVAGKQSPSIDRKILRLEKVNFYNQIPRIDKLITLLTIGKKNTAKESILSYSELDFIKEKIPDLLAYEDEFRKSFPVLIEKVPEYGVYGSYMTITINMVLDSFKNARVYQASLLERTCNAAAQKQVEKMAQVKNRFMEKRIIAEYWLDVFYSNNPDAFIDELVRRDSYCSDNGRPFDKEIMTRLGAIKSEIITQLESNSRKWKFAEYPQQTDRIRNLAEQYAQKVGGKLDKYGAENDATLIKNSGGFPLYKSYSGVMVIHMKNEPFSRGYFTKFKDPFDGTGYSGISEMLKVNPYVAVFNLDSAVDHSY
;
A
#
# COMPACT_ATOMS: atom_id res chain seq x y z
N MET A 1 -38.07 37.35 -45.01
CA MET A 1 -36.99 37.91 -44.15
C MET A 1 -37.45 38.99 -43.15
N LEU A 2 -38.67 39.54 -43.26
CA LEU A 2 -39.20 40.59 -42.36
C LEU A 2 -39.73 40.09 -40.99
N LEU A 3 -40.17 38.84 -40.87
CA LEU A 3 -40.76 38.30 -39.63
C LEU A 3 -39.75 37.99 -38.50
N VAL A 4 -38.50 37.66 -38.85
CA VAL A 4 -37.46 37.29 -37.87
C VAL A 4 -36.92 38.52 -37.13
N ASN A 5 -36.94 39.70 -37.76
CA ASN A 5 -36.49 40.95 -37.14
C ASN A 5 -37.48 41.48 -36.11
N CYS A 6 -38.79 41.32 -36.31
CA CYS A 6 -39.79 41.74 -35.32
C CYS A 6 -39.72 40.93 -34.02
N PHE A 7 -39.38 39.64 -34.08
CA PHE A 7 -39.26 38.78 -32.90
C PHE A 7 -38.01 39.14 -32.08
N LYS A 8 -36.87 39.35 -32.74
CA LYS A 8 -35.62 39.79 -32.08
C LYS A 8 -35.75 41.18 -31.47
N LEU A 9 -36.43 42.12 -32.16
CA LEU A 9 -36.67 43.46 -31.64
C LEU A 9 -37.60 43.44 -30.41
N ARG A 10 -38.67 42.64 -30.41
CA ARG A 10 -39.55 42.47 -29.24
C ARG A 10 -38.82 41.85 -28.04
N THR A 11 -37.95 40.87 -28.30
CA THR A 11 -37.17 40.22 -27.23
C THR A 11 -36.10 41.17 -26.66
N LEU A 12 -35.45 41.97 -27.52
CA LEU A 12 -34.47 42.97 -27.12
C LEU A 12 -35.12 44.11 -26.34
N VAL A 13 -36.29 44.61 -26.79
CA VAL A 13 -37.07 45.63 -26.07
C VAL A 13 -37.55 45.10 -24.73
N ALA A 14 -37.97 43.84 -24.62
CA ALA A 14 -38.32 43.19 -23.36
C ALA A 14 -37.12 43.00 -22.41
N LEU A 15 -35.93 42.72 -22.96
CA LEU A 15 -34.67 42.64 -22.21
C LEU A 15 -34.21 44.03 -21.72
N CYS A 16 -34.33 45.08 -22.53
CA CYS A 16 -34.01 46.44 -22.13
C CYS A 16 -35.02 46.99 -21.11
N LEU A 17 -36.32 46.75 -21.28
CA LEU A 17 -37.35 47.13 -20.30
C LEU A 17 -37.18 46.41 -18.97
N SER A 18 -36.80 45.13 -18.99
CA SER A 18 -36.49 44.40 -17.76
C SER A 18 -35.22 44.95 -17.10
N PHE A 19 -34.17 45.26 -17.85
CA PHE A 19 -32.94 45.87 -17.34
C PHE A 19 -33.19 47.24 -16.68
N PHE A 20 -34.00 48.12 -17.29
CA PHE A 20 -34.39 49.41 -16.70
C PHE A 20 -35.29 49.27 -15.46
N LEU A 21 -36.11 48.22 -15.37
CA LEU A 21 -36.90 47.92 -14.18
C LEU A 21 -36.07 47.35 -13.01
N PHE A 22 -34.87 46.82 -13.27
CA PHE A 22 -34.01 46.19 -12.26
C PHE A 22 -32.96 47.14 -11.64
N HIS A 23 -32.69 48.31 -12.24
CA HIS A 23 -31.58 49.19 -11.83
C HIS A 23 -31.98 50.63 -11.47
N LEU A 24 -33.27 50.97 -11.48
CA LEU A 24 -33.71 52.23 -10.89
C LEU A 24 -33.75 52.09 -9.35
N PRO A 25 -33.23 53.09 -8.60
CA PRO A 25 -33.42 53.12 -7.15
C PRO A 25 -34.91 53.08 -6.81
N LEU A 26 -35.25 52.53 -5.64
CA LEU A 26 -36.61 52.53 -5.06
C LEU A 26 -37.02 53.98 -4.75
N SER A 27 -37.28 54.78 -5.79
CA SER A 27 -37.84 56.11 -5.64
C SER A 27 -39.30 55.95 -5.23
N ALA A 28 -39.62 56.47 -4.05
CA ALA A 28 -40.99 56.70 -3.60
C ALA A 28 -41.81 57.40 -4.71
N ALA A 29 -43.12 57.19 -4.69
CA ALA A 29 -44.07 57.72 -5.68
C ALA A 29 -43.69 59.14 -6.14
N LYS A 30 -43.43 59.33 -7.44
CA LYS A 30 -43.38 60.68 -8.01
C LYS A 30 -44.74 61.33 -7.75
N GLU A 31 -44.77 62.56 -7.24
CA GLU A 31 -46.01 63.32 -7.09
C GLU A 31 -46.65 63.52 -8.46
N LEU A 32 -47.66 62.71 -8.77
CA LEU A 32 -48.50 62.85 -9.96
C LEU A 32 -49.74 63.67 -9.61
N PRO A 33 -50.35 64.36 -10.58
CA PRO A 33 -51.67 64.96 -10.40
C PRO A 33 -52.69 63.91 -9.90
N PRO A 34 -53.67 64.27 -9.04
CA PRO A 34 -54.51 63.30 -8.33
C PRO A 34 -55.17 62.22 -9.21
N GLU A 35 -55.71 62.60 -10.38
CA GLU A 35 -56.33 61.66 -11.32
C GLU A 35 -55.31 60.72 -11.99
N SER A 36 -54.09 61.20 -12.22
CA SER A 36 -53.00 60.41 -12.80
C SER A 36 -52.38 59.46 -11.77
N GLN A 37 -52.35 59.88 -10.50
CA GLN A 37 -51.90 59.06 -9.38
C GLN A 37 -52.83 57.87 -9.15
N LEU A 38 -54.16 58.09 -9.17
CA LEU A 38 -55.13 57.02 -8.98
C LEU A 38 -55.04 55.95 -10.11
N LYS A 39 -54.92 56.37 -11.37
CA LYS A 39 -54.71 55.45 -12.50
C LYS A 39 -53.40 54.66 -12.38
N HIS A 40 -52.35 55.31 -11.88
CA HIS A 40 -51.05 54.67 -11.63
C HIS A 40 -51.15 53.62 -10.51
N ASP A 41 -51.81 53.97 -9.40
CA ASP A 41 -52.00 53.09 -8.26
C ASP A 41 -52.83 51.85 -8.61
N ILE A 42 -53.95 52.01 -9.33
CA ILE A 42 -54.78 50.89 -9.82
C ILE A 42 -53.97 49.95 -10.72
N LYS A 43 -53.13 50.50 -11.62
CA LYS A 43 -52.28 49.70 -12.50
C LYS A 43 -51.27 48.86 -11.72
N TYR A 44 -50.58 49.46 -10.75
CA TYR A 44 -49.57 48.75 -9.95
C TYR A 44 -50.19 47.83 -8.89
N HIS A 45 -51.41 48.11 -8.43
CA HIS A 45 -52.25 47.19 -7.66
C HIS A 45 -52.49 45.89 -8.43
N GLN A 46 -53.01 45.98 -9.67
CA GLN A 46 -53.25 44.82 -10.52
C GLN A 46 -51.97 44.04 -10.83
N PHE A 47 -50.85 44.74 -11.08
CA PHE A 47 -49.56 44.07 -11.32
C PHE A 47 -49.05 43.34 -10.08
N THR A 48 -49.23 43.92 -8.89
CA THR A 48 -48.88 43.27 -7.63
C THR A 48 -49.72 42.03 -7.40
N GLN A 49 -51.05 42.12 -7.55
CA GLN A 49 -51.97 40.97 -7.46
C GLN A 49 -51.59 39.84 -8.43
N LYS A 50 -51.24 40.20 -9.68
CA LYS A 50 -50.79 39.21 -10.67
C LYS A 50 -49.51 38.47 -10.24
N GLN A 51 -48.56 39.16 -9.62
CA GLN A 51 -47.36 38.48 -9.08
C GLN A 51 -47.68 37.65 -7.85
N MET A 52 -48.55 38.12 -6.96
CA MET A 52 -49.02 37.35 -5.80
C MET A 52 -49.72 36.05 -6.23
N HIS A 53 -50.55 36.10 -7.27
CA HIS A 53 -51.16 34.90 -7.84
C HIS A 53 -50.10 33.92 -8.38
N ARG A 54 -49.08 34.41 -9.09
CA ARG A 54 -47.95 33.59 -9.56
C ARG A 54 -47.13 32.99 -8.42
N ILE A 55 -46.89 33.74 -7.35
CA ILE A 55 -46.20 33.25 -6.15
C ILE A 55 -46.95 32.03 -5.60
N ARG A 56 -48.27 32.12 -5.43
CA ARG A 56 -49.11 30.99 -4.98
C ARG A 56 -49.01 29.78 -5.90
N GLN A 57 -49.16 30.00 -7.21
CA GLN A 57 -49.03 28.92 -8.20
C GLN A 57 -47.66 28.23 -8.13
N TYR A 58 -46.57 29.02 -8.01
CA TYR A 58 -45.23 28.47 -7.94
C TYR A 58 -44.90 27.83 -6.59
N LEU A 59 -45.50 28.28 -5.49
CA LEU A 59 -45.40 27.62 -4.19
C LEU A 59 -46.06 26.23 -4.24
N ILE A 60 -47.29 26.14 -4.77
CA ILE A 60 -48.01 24.86 -4.96
C ILE A 60 -47.22 23.92 -5.88
N ALA A 61 -46.69 24.45 -6.99
CA ALA A 61 -45.90 23.67 -7.94
C ALA A 61 -44.47 23.35 -7.46
N GLY A 62 -44.06 23.79 -6.25
CA GLY A 62 -42.70 23.58 -5.74
C GLY A 62 -41.59 24.27 -6.55
N SER A 63 -41.93 25.27 -7.37
CA SER A 63 -41.00 25.97 -8.27
C SER A 63 -40.30 27.14 -7.56
N TYR A 64 -39.48 26.85 -6.54
CA TYR A 64 -38.93 27.86 -5.63
C TYR A 64 -38.07 28.96 -6.30
N LYS A 65 -37.38 28.66 -7.41
CA LYS A 65 -36.66 29.69 -8.19
C LYS A 65 -37.63 30.69 -8.84
N SER A 66 -38.79 30.22 -9.28
CA SER A 66 -39.83 31.05 -9.89
C SER A 66 -40.59 31.84 -8.82
N VAL A 67 -40.77 31.28 -7.62
CA VAL A 67 -41.25 32.00 -6.43
C VAL A 67 -40.34 33.18 -6.12
N ALA A 68 -39.02 32.97 -5.99
CA ALA A 68 -38.06 34.04 -5.66
C ALA A 68 -38.09 35.21 -6.67
N ARG A 69 -38.19 34.88 -7.98
CA ARG A 69 -38.30 35.91 -9.04
C ARG A 69 -39.61 36.70 -8.94
N SER A 70 -40.72 36.03 -8.65
CA SER A 70 -42.05 36.65 -8.57
C SER A 70 -42.17 37.52 -7.31
N VAL A 71 -41.59 37.09 -6.17
CA VAL A 71 -41.45 37.89 -4.94
C VAL A 71 -40.71 39.19 -5.21
N LYS A 72 -39.58 39.15 -5.92
CA LYS A 72 -38.81 40.35 -6.28
C LYS A 72 -39.63 41.33 -7.12
N GLN A 73 -40.40 40.83 -8.09
CA GLN A 73 -41.26 41.67 -8.94
C GLN A 73 -42.46 42.24 -8.17
N ALA A 74 -43.08 41.46 -7.29
CA ALA A 74 -44.17 41.92 -6.41
C ALA A 74 -43.69 43.09 -5.53
N LYS A 75 -42.49 42.99 -4.93
CA LYS A 75 -41.85 44.08 -4.16
C LYS A 75 -41.69 45.36 -4.97
N ILE A 76 -41.22 45.25 -6.21
CA ILE A 76 -41.03 46.40 -7.11
C ILE A 76 -42.38 47.07 -7.44
N PHE A 77 -43.42 46.28 -7.74
CA PHE A 77 -44.72 46.85 -8.10
C PHE A 77 -45.47 47.43 -6.89
N TYR A 78 -45.41 46.75 -5.74
CA TYR A 78 -46.06 47.22 -4.52
C TYR A 78 -45.46 48.54 -4.02
N ALA A 79 -44.14 48.71 -4.13
CA ALA A 79 -43.45 49.95 -3.77
C ALA A 79 -43.88 51.17 -4.61
N LYS A 80 -44.46 50.95 -5.79
CA LYS A 80 -44.92 52.02 -6.70
C LYS A 80 -46.36 52.50 -6.43
N ILE A 81 -47.06 51.86 -5.50
CA ILE A 81 -48.41 52.25 -5.07
C ILE A 81 -48.27 53.33 -3.98
N SER A 82 -49.03 54.43 -4.09
CA SER A 82 -49.04 55.50 -3.09
C SER A 82 -49.56 55.03 -1.73
N ASP A 83 -49.09 55.67 -0.65
CA ASP A 83 -49.57 55.34 0.70
C ASP A 83 -51.02 55.76 0.93
N GLY A 84 -51.46 56.82 0.24
CA GLY A 84 -52.88 57.22 0.20
C GLY A 84 -53.76 56.07 -0.32
N TYR A 85 -53.41 55.46 -1.45
CA TYR A 85 -54.16 54.32 -2.00
C TYR A 85 -54.08 53.07 -1.11
N LYS A 86 -52.93 52.81 -0.46
CA LYS A 86 -52.80 51.71 0.52
C LYS A 86 -53.69 51.89 1.77
N ALA A 87 -54.12 53.12 2.07
CA ALA A 87 -55.02 53.40 3.19
C ALA A 87 -56.51 53.22 2.83
N PHE A 88 -56.86 53.29 1.53
CA PHE A 88 -58.21 52.95 1.02
C PHE A 88 -58.52 51.45 1.18
N PRO A 89 -59.81 51.05 1.26
CA PRO A 89 -60.21 49.67 1.49
C PRO A 89 -59.51 48.64 0.58
N GLU A 90 -59.54 48.89 -0.74
CA GLU A 90 -58.95 47.99 -1.74
C GLU A 90 -57.42 47.86 -1.59
N GLY A 91 -56.72 48.97 -1.35
CA GLY A 91 -55.27 48.97 -1.14
C GLY A 91 -54.86 48.35 0.21
N ARG A 92 -55.72 48.45 1.23
CA ARG A 92 -55.52 47.83 2.54
C ARG A 92 -55.63 46.32 2.47
N ASP A 93 -56.60 45.80 1.72
CA ASP A 93 -56.76 44.37 1.49
C ASP A 93 -55.53 43.80 0.77
N LEU A 94 -55.07 44.51 -0.28
CA LEU A 94 -53.82 44.14 -0.97
C LEU A 94 -52.63 44.14 -0.02
N LYS A 95 -52.48 45.18 0.82
CA LYS A 95 -51.37 45.27 1.79
C LYS A 95 -51.32 44.05 2.72
N ASN A 96 -52.44 43.73 3.34
CA ASN A 96 -52.52 42.61 4.30
C ASN A 96 -52.22 41.26 3.65
N GLU A 97 -52.73 41.05 2.44
CA GLU A 97 -52.50 39.80 1.68
C GLU A 97 -51.06 39.71 1.18
N TYR A 98 -50.49 40.84 0.74
CA TYR A 98 -49.12 40.94 0.25
C TYR A 98 -48.11 40.64 1.36
N GLU A 99 -48.21 41.28 2.53
CA GLU A 99 -47.24 41.11 3.61
C GLU A 99 -47.16 39.64 4.07
N LYS A 100 -48.33 39.00 4.27
CA LYS A 100 -48.41 37.58 4.65
C LYS A 100 -47.79 36.65 3.60
N LEU A 101 -48.19 36.82 2.34
CA LEU A 101 -47.75 35.93 1.26
C LEU A 101 -46.25 36.08 0.98
N ILE A 102 -45.71 37.30 1.05
CA ILE A 102 -44.27 37.53 0.85
C ILE A 102 -43.47 36.89 2.00
N GLN A 103 -43.90 37.05 3.25
CA GLN A 103 -43.23 36.43 4.40
C GLN A 103 -43.23 34.88 4.32
N GLU A 104 -44.36 34.29 3.94
CA GLU A 104 -44.49 32.84 3.71
C GLU A 104 -43.59 32.37 2.55
N ALA A 105 -43.61 33.09 1.43
CA ALA A 105 -42.81 32.74 0.25
C ALA A 105 -41.31 32.83 0.52
N GLU A 106 -40.85 33.88 1.21
CA GLU A 106 -39.44 34.08 1.54
C GLU A 106 -38.92 33.05 2.54
N SER A 107 -39.70 32.72 3.58
CA SER A 107 -39.33 31.68 4.54
C SER A 107 -39.25 30.29 3.88
N THR A 108 -40.20 29.97 3.00
CA THR A 108 -40.23 28.70 2.24
C THR A 108 -39.06 28.58 1.27
N VAL A 109 -38.73 29.66 0.54
CA VAL A 109 -37.59 29.68 -0.40
C VAL A 109 -36.26 29.57 0.36
N ALA A 110 -36.10 30.28 1.49
CA ALA A 110 -34.91 30.20 2.31
C ALA A 110 -34.68 28.77 2.84
N GLY A 111 -35.73 28.13 3.39
CA GLY A 111 -35.65 26.74 3.89
C GLY A 111 -35.32 25.69 2.81
N LYS A 112 -35.58 25.97 1.52
CA LYS A 112 -35.30 25.06 0.39
C LYS A 112 -34.02 25.38 -0.37
N GLN A 113 -33.53 26.62 -0.32
CA GLN A 113 -32.23 26.98 -0.89
C GLN A 113 -31.06 26.36 -0.10
N SER A 114 -31.14 26.28 1.23
CA SER A 114 -30.09 25.67 2.06
C SER A 114 -29.80 24.20 1.69
N PRO A 115 -30.81 23.31 1.53
CA PRO A 115 -30.59 21.95 1.01
C PRO A 115 -29.94 21.88 -0.38
N SER A 116 -30.15 22.89 -1.23
CA SER A 116 -29.57 22.92 -2.58
C SER A 116 -28.10 23.36 -2.59
N ILE A 117 -27.73 24.27 -1.69
CA ILE A 117 -26.36 24.72 -1.48
C ILE A 117 -25.55 23.59 -0.85
N ASP A 118 -26.09 22.94 0.18
CA ASP A 118 -25.48 21.77 0.83
C ASP A 118 -25.19 20.63 -0.15
N ARG A 119 -26.10 20.35 -1.09
CA ARG A 119 -25.89 19.34 -2.13
C ARG A 119 -24.77 19.72 -3.10
N LYS A 120 -24.65 21.01 -3.45
CA LYS A 120 -23.59 21.49 -4.33
C LYS A 120 -22.23 21.42 -3.64
N ILE A 121 -22.16 21.82 -2.36
CA ILE A 121 -20.96 21.71 -1.53
C ILE A 121 -20.54 20.25 -1.40
N LEU A 122 -21.47 19.36 -1.03
CA LEU A 122 -21.22 17.92 -0.93
C LEU A 122 -20.67 17.33 -2.24
N ARG A 123 -21.20 17.75 -3.40
CA ARG A 123 -20.69 17.29 -4.70
C ARG A 123 -19.25 17.75 -4.95
N LEU A 124 -18.92 19.00 -4.61
CA LEU A 124 -17.56 19.53 -4.76
C LEU A 124 -16.58 18.83 -3.82
N GLU A 125 -16.96 18.66 -2.55
CA GLU A 125 -16.15 17.93 -1.58
C GLU A 125 -15.87 16.49 -2.04
N LYS A 126 -16.86 15.78 -2.60
CA LYS A 126 -16.65 14.43 -3.17
C LYS A 126 -15.60 14.38 -4.27
N VAL A 127 -15.65 15.34 -5.20
CA VAL A 127 -14.67 15.43 -6.31
C VAL A 127 -13.28 15.77 -5.76
N ASN A 128 -13.20 16.70 -4.81
CA ASN A 128 -11.93 17.07 -4.19
C ASN A 128 -11.31 15.90 -3.42
N PHE A 129 -12.13 15.15 -2.67
CA PHE A 129 -11.67 13.95 -1.96
C PHE A 129 -11.12 12.93 -2.95
N TYR A 130 -11.84 12.65 -4.04
CA TYR A 130 -11.38 11.76 -5.11
C TYR A 130 -10.01 12.14 -5.68
N ASN A 131 -9.77 13.43 -5.90
CA ASN A 131 -8.51 13.92 -6.46
C ASN A 131 -7.34 13.90 -5.47
N GLN A 132 -7.61 13.94 -4.15
CA GLN A 132 -6.57 13.97 -3.13
C GLN A 132 -6.14 12.58 -2.65
N ILE A 133 -7.06 11.60 -2.64
CA ILE A 133 -6.77 10.25 -2.16
C ILE A 133 -5.51 9.62 -2.78
N PRO A 134 -5.24 9.72 -4.10
CA PRO A 134 -4.04 9.15 -4.71
C PRO A 134 -2.71 9.59 -4.05
N ARG A 135 -2.66 10.77 -3.43
CA ARG A 135 -1.45 11.30 -2.78
C ARG A 135 -1.14 10.62 -1.45
N ILE A 136 -2.17 10.13 -0.75
CA ILE A 136 -2.05 9.51 0.57
C ILE A 136 -2.40 8.01 0.55
N ASP A 137 -2.84 7.50 -0.60
CA ASP A 137 -3.37 6.15 -0.79
C ASP A 137 -2.42 5.05 -0.29
N LYS A 138 -1.15 5.09 -0.72
CA LYS A 138 -0.14 4.13 -0.27
C LYS A 138 0.01 4.14 1.26
N LEU A 139 0.12 5.32 1.86
CA LEU A 139 0.32 5.46 3.30
C LEU A 139 -0.90 4.94 4.09
N ILE A 140 -2.11 5.33 3.70
CA ILE A 140 -3.35 4.89 4.35
C ILE A 140 -3.54 3.38 4.19
N THR A 141 -3.22 2.82 3.02
CA THR A 141 -3.26 1.37 2.78
C THR A 141 -2.32 0.64 3.74
N LEU A 142 -1.06 1.07 3.82
CA LEU A 142 -0.07 0.47 4.71
C LEU A 142 -0.49 0.57 6.18
N LEU A 143 -0.93 1.75 6.64
CA LEU A 143 -1.45 1.94 8.01
C LEU A 143 -2.70 1.08 8.28
N THR A 144 -3.54 0.85 7.28
CA THR A 144 -4.72 -0.03 7.42
C THR A 144 -4.32 -1.50 7.55
N ILE A 145 -3.26 -1.95 6.87
CA ILE A 145 -2.64 -3.25 7.15
C ILE A 145 -2.17 -3.29 8.60
N GLY A 146 -1.62 -2.17 9.09
CA GLY A 146 -1.27 -1.92 10.50
C GLY A 146 -2.41 -2.18 11.48
N LYS A 147 -3.58 -1.65 11.16
CA LYS A 147 -4.80 -1.81 11.95
C LYS A 147 -5.37 -3.23 11.92
N LYS A 148 -5.42 -3.84 10.74
CA LYS A 148 -6.04 -5.16 10.55
C LYS A 148 -5.05 -6.23 11.00
N ASN A 149 -5.25 -6.77 12.20
CA ASN A 149 -4.54 -7.95 12.72
C ASN A 149 -4.78 -9.25 11.90
N THR A 150 -5.30 -9.15 10.68
CA THR A 150 -5.80 -10.28 9.87
C THR A 150 -4.93 -10.61 8.65
N ALA A 151 -3.94 -9.79 8.28
CA ALA A 151 -3.06 -10.12 7.17
C ALA A 151 -2.04 -11.18 7.60
N LYS A 152 -2.38 -12.45 7.40
CA LYS A 152 -1.56 -13.62 7.74
C LYS A 152 -0.18 -13.66 7.05
N GLU A 153 0.10 -12.85 6.04
CA GLU A 153 1.25 -13.12 5.15
C GLU A 153 2.02 -11.89 4.62
N SER A 154 1.62 -10.64 4.90
CA SER A 154 2.35 -9.50 4.34
C SER A 154 3.55 -9.12 5.22
N ILE A 155 4.68 -9.79 5.02
CA ILE A 155 5.98 -9.25 5.42
C ILE A 155 6.21 -8.01 4.55
N LEU A 156 6.06 -6.82 5.13
CA LEU A 156 6.47 -5.60 4.45
C LEU A 156 7.99 -5.59 4.31
N SER A 157 8.47 -4.98 3.23
CA SER A 157 9.88 -4.63 3.14
C SER A 157 10.23 -3.54 4.16
N TYR A 158 11.47 -3.51 4.63
CA TYR A 158 11.94 -2.44 5.52
C TYR A 158 11.82 -1.06 4.86
N SER A 159 11.98 -0.96 3.54
CA SER A 159 11.75 0.28 2.79
C SER A 159 10.32 0.80 2.88
N GLU A 160 9.33 -0.07 3.03
CA GLU A 160 7.94 0.35 3.22
C GLU A 160 7.69 0.84 4.64
N LEU A 161 8.35 0.23 5.64
CA LEU A 161 8.30 0.70 7.02
C LEU A 161 8.98 2.07 7.19
N ASP A 162 10.11 2.29 6.51
CA ASP A 162 10.80 3.58 6.48
C ASP A 162 9.95 4.65 5.78
N PHE A 163 9.35 4.31 4.63
CA PHE A 163 8.41 5.20 3.95
C PHE A 163 7.26 5.64 4.87
N ILE A 164 6.69 4.72 5.65
CA ILE A 164 5.64 5.07 6.63
C ILE A 164 6.20 6.03 7.68
N LYS A 165 7.36 5.72 8.26
CA LYS A 165 8.03 6.54 9.29
C LYS A 165 8.24 7.97 8.81
N GLU A 166 8.74 8.12 7.60
CA GLU A 166 9.03 9.41 6.97
C GLU A 166 7.76 10.22 6.66
N LYS A 167 6.64 9.55 6.32
CA LYS A 167 5.41 10.20 5.87
C LYS A 167 4.35 10.42 6.93
N ILE A 168 4.51 9.86 8.14
CA ILE A 168 3.61 10.13 9.27
C ILE A 168 3.59 11.63 9.64
N PRO A 169 4.71 12.37 9.74
CA PRO A 169 4.66 13.80 10.06
C PRO A 169 3.82 14.60 9.05
N ASP A 170 4.02 14.37 7.75
CA ASP A 170 3.26 15.00 6.67
C ASP A 170 1.76 14.68 6.79
N LEU A 171 1.42 13.42 7.09
CA LEU A 171 0.04 12.98 7.28
C LEU A 171 -0.62 13.67 8.48
N LEU A 172 0.08 13.76 9.62
CA LEU A 172 -0.46 14.38 10.83
C LEU A 172 -0.61 15.90 10.67
N ALA A 173 0.34 16.56 10.01
CA ALA A 173 0.24 17.98 9.69
C ALA A 173 -0.96 18.30 8.76
N TYR A 174 -1.39 17.33 7.96
CA TYR A 174 -2.49 17.46 7.03
C TYR A 174 -3.90 17.38 7.69
N GLU A 175 -4.01 16.93 8.94
CA GLU A 175 -5.32 16.69 9.59
C GLU A 175 -6.22 17.93 9.61
N ASP A 176 -5.68 19.09 9.99
CA ASP A 176 -6.46 20.34 10.10
C ASP A 176 -6.96 20.82 8.73
N GLU A 177 -6.12 20.72 7.70
CA GLU A 177 -6.49 21.07 6.33
C GLU A 177 -7.56 20.12 5.80
N PHE A 178 -7.42 18.81 6.08
CA PHE A 178 -8.41 17.81 5.71
C PHE A 178 -9.77 18.09 6.35
N ARG A 179 -9.82 18.35 7.66
CA ARG A 179 -11.07 18.66 8.38
C ARG A 179 -11.73 19.94 7.87
N LYS A 180 -10.95 20.96 7.51
CA LYS A 180 -11.46 22.21 6.90
C LYS A 180 -11.97 22.02 5.47
N SER A 181 -11.37 21.11 4.72
CA SER A 181 -11.69 20.88 3.30
C SER A 181 -12.90 19.98 3.09
N PHE A 182 -13.23 19.12 4.07
CA PHE A 182 -14.29 18.12 3.96
C PHE A 182 -15.32 18.12 5.11
N PRO A 183 -15.78 19.29 5.61
CA PRO A 183 -16.65 19.34 6.78
C PRO A 183 -18.00 18.63 6.54
N VAL A 184 -18.62 18.83 5.37
CA VAL A 184 -19.94 18.25 5.08
C VAL A 184 -19.83 16.74 4.87
N LEU A 185 -18.75 16.29 4.24
CA LEU A 185 -18.46 14.88 4.03
C LEU A 185 -18.20 14.14 5.35
N ILE A 186 -17.43 14.73 6.26
CA ILE A 186 -17.18 14.17 7.60
C ILE A 186 -18.49 14.05 8.40
N GLU A 187 -19.32 15.09 8.39
CA GLU A 187 -20.57 15.12 9.16
C GLU A 187 -21.64 14.21 8.57
N LYS A 188 -21.86 14.26 7.24
CA LYS A 188 -23.04 13.66 6.60
C LYS A 188 -22.78 12.33 5.92
N VAL A 189 -21.54 12.06 5.47
CA VAL A 189 -21.22 10.86 4.68
C VAL A 189 -19.83 10.29 5.01
N PRO A 190 -19.53 9.97 6.29
CA PRO A 190 -18.19 9.53 6.71
C PRO A 190 -17.73 8.19 6.09
N GLU A 191 -18.68 7.40 5.58
CA GLU A 191 -18.42 6.16 4.84
C GLU A 191 -18.16 6.37 3.34
N TYR A 192 -18.23 7.62 2.85
CA TYR A 192 -17.91 7.90 1.45
C TYR A 192 -16.47 7.47 1.17
N GLY A 193 -16.31 6.60 0.17
CA GLY A 193 -15.04 6.01 -0.20
C GLY A 193 -14.71 6.21 -1.66
N VAL A 194 -13.41 6.28 -1.93
CA VAL A 194 -12.84 6.34 -3.27
C VAL A 194 -11.92 5.14 -3.45
N TYR A 195 -11.94 4.54 -4.64
CA TYR A 195 -11.05 3.43 -4.96
C TYR A 195 -9.60 3.94 -5.06
N GLY A 196 -8.77 3.57 -4.08
CA GLY A 196 -7.33 3.71 -4.14
C GLY A 196 -6.69 2.58 -4.94
N SER A 197 -5.37 2.51 -4.98
CA SER A 197 -4.62 1.53 -5.78
C SER A 197 -4.82 0.10 -5.29
N TYR A 198 -5.09 -0.09 -4.00
CA TYR A 198 -5.17 -1.42 -3.38
C TYR A 198 -6.50 -1.67 -2.65
N MET A 199 -7.19 -0.60 -2.24
CA MET A 199 -8.47 -0.71 -1.54
C MET A 199 -9.30 0.57 -1.64
N THR A 200 -10.58 0.46 -1.33
CA THR A 200 -11.43 1.65 -1.12
C THR A 200 -11.00 2.37 0.15
N ILE A 201 -10.63 3.65 0.02
CA ILE A 201 -10.27 4.52 1.13
C ILE A 201 -11.47 5.39 1.47
N THR A 202 -12.00 5.20 2.68
CA THR A 202 -13.10 6.02 3.21
C THR A 202 -12.59 7.18 4.05
N ILE A 203 -13.44 8.18 4.26
CA ILE A 203 -13.13 9.32 5.13
C ILE A 203 -12.83 8.85 6.55
N ASN A 204 -13.65 7.93 7.07
CA ASN A 204 -13.41 7.32 8.37
C ASN A 204 -12.03 6.67 8.48
N MET A 205 -11.54 6.02 7.43
CA MET A 205 -10.19 5.45 7.44
C MET A 205 -9.09 6.51 7.50
N VAL A 206 -9.27 7.64 6.81
CA VAL A 206 -8.32 8.76 6.86
C VAL A 206 -8.29 9.39 8.25
N LEU A 207 -9.48 9.67 8.82
CA LEU A 207 -9.60 10.23 10.17
C LEU A 207 -9.02 9.30 11.25
N ASP A 208 -9.30 8.01 11.13
CA ASP A 208 -8.74 6.98 12.02
C ASP A 208 -7.22 6.88 11.89
N SER A 209 -6.68 7.06 10.68
CA SER A 209 -5.24 7.09 10.44
C SER A 209 -4.59 8.31 11.10
N PHE A 210 -5.19 9.50 11.07
CA PHE A 210 -4.65 10.66 11.82
C PHE A 210 -4.52 10.35 13.31
N LYS A 211 -5.54 9.73 13.89
CA LYS A 211 -5.56 9.39 15.31
C LYS A 211 -4.54 8.30 15.68
N ASN A 212 -4.41 7.27 14.83
CA ASN A 212 -3.76 6.01 15.20
C ASN A 212 -2.50 5.69 14.38
N ALA A 213 -2.01 6.59 13.52
CA ALA A 213 -0.89 6.33 12.61
C ALA A 213 0.34 5.73 13.31
N ARG A 214 0.77 6.30 14.43
CA ARG A 214 1.94 5.81 15.19
C ARG A 214 1.70 4.43 15.79
N VAL A 215 0.49 4.15 16.27
CA VAL A 215 0.11 2.84 16.81
C VAL A 215 0.14 1.79 15.69
N TYR A 216 -0.43 2.12 14.53
CA TYR A 216 -0.45 1.22 13.38
C TYR A 216 0.94 0.98 12.80
N GLN A 217 1.80 1.99 12.73
CA GLN A 217 3.21 1.84 12.37
C GLN A 217 3.94 0.90 13.33
N ALA A 218 3.81 1.11 14.64
CA ALA A 218 4.48 0.29 15.64
C ALA A 218 4.02 -1.18 15.55
N SER A 219 2.73 -1.41 15.30
CA SER A 219 2.16 -2.75 15.09
C SER A 219 2.66 -3.41 13.79
N LEU A 220 2.86 -2.65 12.71
CA LEU A 220 3.46 -3.18 11.47
C LEU A 220 4.91 -3.59 11.67
N LEU A 221 5.69 -2.73 12.33
CA LEU A 221 7.10 -2.97 12.60
C LEU A 221 7.27 -4.26 13.42
N GLU A 222 6.54 -4.37 14.53
CA GLU A 222 6.58 -5.54 15.42
C GLU A 222 6.23 -6.83 14.67
N ARG A 223 5.14 -6.83 13.90
CA ARG A 223 4.74 -8.01 13.11
C ARG A 223 5.76 -8.37 12.03
N THR A 224 6.32 -7.37 11.35
CA THR A 224 7.33 -7.61 10.31
C THR A 224 8.58 -8.23 10.91
N CYS A 225 9.07 -7.70 12.05
CA CYS A 225 10.19 -8.27 12.80
C CYS A 225 9.90 -9.71 13.24
N ASN A 226 8.73 -9.96 13.86
CA ASN A 226 8.37 -11.29 14.35
C ASN A 226 8.17 -12.32 13.24
N ALA A 227 7.49 -11.96 12.14
CA ALA A 227 7.29 -12.84 10.99
C ALA A 227 8.61 -13.18 10.30
N ALA A 228 9.50 -12.20 10.14
CA ALA A 228 10.83 -12.42 9.59
C ALA A 228 11.65 -13.37 10.47
N ALA A 229 11.61 -13.21 11.79
CA ALA A 229 12.31 -14.07 12.74
C ALA A 229 11.75 -15.50 12.76
N GLN A 230 10.42 -15.65 12.77
CA GLN A 230 9.74 -16.95 12.71
C GLN A 230 10.08 -17.73 11.42
N LYS A 231 10.18 -17.04 10.27
CA LYS A 231 10.65 -17.65 9.01
C LYS A 231 12.09 -18.19 9.11
N GLN A 232 12.95 -17.59 9.94
CA GLN A 232 14.29 -18.12 10.18
C GLN A 232 14.26 -19.36 11.07
N VAL A 233 13.39 -19.39 12.09
CA VAL A 233 13.17 -20.59 12.90
C VAL A 233 12.77 -21.76 12.01
N GLU A 234 11.83 -21.55 11.09
CA GLU A 234 11.37 -22.56 10.15
C GLU A 234 12.47 -23.05 9.22
N LYS A 235 13.26 -22.13 8.65
CA LYS A 235 14.41 -22.49 7.81
C LYS A 235 15.43 -23.32 8.59
N MET A 236 15.82 -22.90 9.79
CA MET A 236 16.79 -23.63 10.62
C MET A 236 16.24 -24.99 11.06
N ALA A 237 14.94 -25.09 11.37
CA ALA A 237 14.30 -26.36 11.67
C ALA A 237 14.32 -27.33 10.47
N GLN A 238 14.06 -26.84 9.26
CA GLN A 238 14.17 -27.65 8.03
C GLN A 238 15.60 -28.15 7.80
N VAL A 239 16.60 -27.30 8.08
CA VAL A 239 18.02 -27.67 7.99
C VAL A 239 18.36 -28.75 9.00
N LYS A 240 17.92 -28.59 10.24
CA LYS A 240 18.05 -29.60 11.29
C LYS A 240 17.44 -30.93 10.84
N ASN A 241 16.17 -30.92 10.42
CA ASN A 241 15.47 -32.13 10.02
C ASN A 241 16.18 -32.83 8.84
N ARG A 242 16.58 -32.06 7.82
CA ARG A 242 17.32 -32.61 6.68
C ARG A 242 18.66 -33.21 7.09
N PHE A 243 19.38 -32.56 8.01
CA PHE A 243 20.63 -33.09 8.53
C PHE A 243 20.41 -34.38 9.34
N MET A 244 19.39 -34.42 10.20
CA MET A 244 19.05 -35.61 10.98
C MET A 244 18.66 -36.81 10.10
N GLU A 245 17.91 -36.57 9.02
CA GLU A 245 17.46 -37.61 8.09
C GLU A 245 18.59 -38.13 7.20
N LYS A 246 19.35 -37.21 6.57
CA LYS A 246 20.25 -37.56 5.46
C LYS A 246 21.73 -37.50 5.84
N ARG A 247 22.06 -36.99 7.01
CA ARG A 247 23.45 -36.77 7.48
C ARG A 247 24.29 -35.96 6.48
N ILE A 248 23.62 -35.08 5.73
CA ILE A 248 24.23 -34.09 4.84
C ILE A 248 23.71 -32.71 5.20
N ILE A 249 24.57 -31.71 5.03
CA ILE A 249 24.26 -30.32 5.30
C ILE A 249 24.84 -29.46 4.18
N ALA A 250 24.17 -28.36 3.84
CA ALA A 250 24.74 -27.44 2.85
C ALA A 250 25.97 -26.77 3.45
N GLU A 251 27.04 -26.66 2.68
CA GLU A 251 28.31 -26.05 3.09
C GLU A 251 28.09 -24.68 3.74
N TYR A 252 27.26 -23.84 3.12
CA TYR A 252 26.98 -22.49 3.64
C TYR A 252 26.39 -22.50 5.06
N TRP A 253 25.65 -23.54 5.48
CA TRP A 253 25.14 -23.62 6.86
C TRP A 253 26.24 -23.97 7.85
N LEU A 254 27.18 -24.83 7.47
CA LEU A 254 28.38 -25.05 8.28
C LEU A 254 29.17 -23.77 8.39
N ASP A 255 29.22 -22.98 7.32
CA ASP A 255 29.90 -21.69 7.39
C ASP A 255 29.21 -20.72 8.35
N VAL A 256 27.89 -20.73 8.41
CA VAL A 256 27.11 -19.97 9.39
C VAL A 256 27.38 -20.43 10.83
N PHE A 257 27.56 -21.73 11.05
CA PHE A 257 27.76 -22.26 12.40
C PHE A 257 29.22 -22.19 12.87
N TYR A 258 30.18 -22.36 11.96
CA TYR A 258 31.59 -22.64 12.26
C TYR A 258 32.63 -21.89 11.39
N SER A 259 32.27 -21.10 10.36
CA SER A 259 33.31 -20.50 9.47
C SER A 259 34.07 -19.29 10.05
N ASN A 260 35.17 -19.01 9.34
CA ASN A 260 35.97 -17.79 9.34
C ASN A 260 35.32 -16.58 8.60
N ASN A 261 34.14 -16.74 7.97
CA ASN A 261 33.39 -15.64 7.33
C ASN A 261 31.94 -15.63 7.86
N PRO A 262 31.75 -15.23 9.12
CA PRO A 262 30.46 -15.25 9.82
C PRO A 262 29.40 -14.34 9.20
N ASP A 263 29.79 -13.48 8.27
CA ASP A 263 29.04 -12.30 7.88
C ASP A 263 27.77 -12.65 7.07
N ALA A 264 27.68 -13.75 6.33
CA ALA A 264 26.51 -13.94 5.44
C ALA A 264 25.15 -14.11 6.15
N PHE A 265 25.11 -14.78 7.31
CA PHE A 265 23.88 -14.96 8.11
C PHE A 265 23.85 -14.03 9.31
N ILE A 266 25.01 -13.72 9.90
CA ILE A 266 25.09 -12.69 10.93
C ILE A 266 24.70 -11.34 10.33
N ASP A 267 25.07 -10.97 9.11
CA ASP A 267 24.61 -9.72 8.49
C ASP A 267 23.10 -9.71 8.29
N GLU A 268 22.48 -10.85 7.94
CA GLU A 268 21.03 -10.89 7.81
C GLU A 268 20.34 -10.83 9.18
N LEU A 269 20.87 -11.48 10.21
CA LEU A 269 20.35 -11.41 11.57
C LEU A 269 20.62 -10.05 12.24
N VAL A 270 21.84 -9.51 12.13
CA VAL A 270 22.28 -8.20 12.63
C VAL A 270 21.53 -7.10 11.90
N ARG A 271 21.40 -7.13 10.57
CA ARG A 271 20.59 -6.11 9.88
C ARG A 271 19.16 -6.09 10.39
N ARG A 272 18.57 -7.25 10.64
CA ARG A 272 17.21 -7.32 11.19
C ARG A 272 17.18 -6.90 12.66
N ASP A 273 18.14 -7.34 13.46
CA ASP A 273 18.26 -7.01 14.89
C ASP A 273 18.50 -5.52 15.08
N SER A 274 19.44 -4.94 14.35
CA SER A 274 19.69 -3.50 14.29
C SER A 274 18.46 -2.75 13.81
N TYR A 275 17.82 -3.14 12.70
CA TYR A 275 16.62 -2.43 12.23
C TYR A 275 15.49 -2.44 13.27
N CYS A 276 15.22 -3.60 13.87
CA CYS A 276 14.18 -3.75 14.88
C CYS A 276 14.58 -3.00 16.18
N SER A 277 15.83 -3.08 16.62
CA SER A 277 16.39 -2.39 17.79
C SER A 277 16.45 -0.86 17.64
N ASP A 278 16.92 -0.35 16.51
CA ASP A 278 17.00 1.08 16.16
C ASP A 278 15.61 1.73 16.13
N ASN A 279 14.56 0.92 15.94
CA ASN A 279 13.17 1.35 16.01
C ASN A 279 12.46 0.90 17.31
N GLY A 280 13.21 0.56 18.37
CA GLY A 280 12.70 0.30 19.72
C GLY A 280 11.88 -0.97 19.87
N ARG A 281 12.09 -1.95 18.98
CA ARG A 281 11.41 -3.24 18.96
C ARG A 281 12.45 -4.36 18.92
N PRO A 282 13.08 -4.73 20.05
CA PRO A 282 13.97 -5.89 20.06
C PRO A 282 13.20 -7.14 19.63
N PHE A 283 13.91 -8.13 19.09
CA PHE A 283 13.28 -9.41 18.77
C PHE A 283 12.64 -10.06 20.00
N ASP A 284 11.57 -10.79 19.74
CA ASP A 284 10.94 -11.64 20.74
C ASP A 284 11.97 -12.62 21.34
N LYS A 285 12.13 -12.58 22.67
CA LYS A 285 13.10 -13.41 23.41
C LYS A 285 12.82 -14.91 23.23
N GLU A 286 11.57 -15.31 23.10
CA GLU A 286 11.19 -16.70 22.86
C GLU A 286 11.70 -17.15 21.49
N ILE A 287 11.56 -16.32 20.45
CA ILE A 287 12.07 -16.62 19.12
C ILE A 287 13.60 -16.74 19.13
N MET A 288 14.29 -15.80 19.79
CA MET A 288 15.75 -15.84 19.92
C MET A 288 16.23 -17.10 20.66
N THR A 289 15.51 -17.48 21.73
CA THR A 289 15.80 -18.71 22.48
C THR A 289 15.63 -19.96 21.62
N ARG A 290 14.55 -20.02 20.81
CA ARG A 290 14.29 -21.13 19.88
C ARG A 290 15.36 -21.22 18.79
N LEU A 291 15.77 -20.10 18.20
CA LEU A 291 16.87 -20.06 17.23
C LEU A 291 18.18 -20.57 17.85
N GLY A 292 18.50 -20.12 19.05
CA GLY A 292 19.66 -20.58 19.82
C GLY A 292 19.61 -22.08 20.10
N ALA A 293 18.47 -22.61 20.54
CA ALA A 293 18.28 -24.03 20.79
C ALA A 293 18.47 -24.88 19.52
N ILE A 294 17.89 -24.49 18.39
CA ILE A 294 18.07 -25.21 17.12
C ILE A 294 19.54 -25.20 16.69
N LYS A 295 20.23 -24.07 16.83
CA LYS A 295 21.68 -23.98 16.54
C LYS A 295 22.47 -24.96 17.41
N SER A 296 22.26 -24.93 18.72
CA SER A 296 22.95 -25.82 19.66
C SER A 296 22.68 -27.30 19.36
N GLU A 297 21.43 -27.67 19.04
CA GLU A 297 21.10 -29.04 18.66
C GLU A 297 21.84 -29.49 17.39
N ILE A 298 21.92 -28.64 16.36
CA ILE A 298 22.66 -28.96 15.13
C ILE A 298 24.15 -29.16 15.44
N ILE A 299 24.75 -28.24 16.20
CA ILE A 299 26.16 -28.29 16.64
C ILE A 299 26.44 -29.60 17.38
N THR A 300 25.64 -29.94 18.39
CA THR A 300 25.79 -31.21 19.14
C THR A 300 25.70 -32.43 18.21
N GLN A 301 24.81 -32.41 17.22
CA GLN A 301 24.66 -33.51 16.27
C GLN A 301 25.81 -33.58 15.26
N LEU A 302 26.43 -32.46 14.92
CA LEU A 302 27.63 -32.41 14.08
C LEU A 302 28.82 -33.00 14.83
N GLU A 303 29.02 -32.59 16.08
CA GLU A 303 30.10 -33.05 16.97
C GLU A 303 30.00 -34.52 17.35
N SER A 304 28.78 -35.01 17.61
CA SER A 304 28.53 -36.42 17.97
C SER A 304 28.37 -37.35 16.76
N ASN A 305 28.52 -36.84 15.54
CA ASN A 305 28.37 -37.66 14.34
C ASN A 305 29.42 -38.78 14.33
N SER A 306 28.97 -40.04 14.26
CA SER A 306 29.85 -41.22 14.29
C SER A 306 30.33 -41.66 12.90
N ARG A 307 29.94 -40.96 11.83
CA ARG A 307 30.29 -41.32 10.47
C ARG A 307 31.81 -41.29 10.29
N LYS A 308 32.35 -42.44 9.88
CA LYS A 308 33.76 -42.63 9.57
C LYS A 308 33.99 -42.62 8.06
N TRP A 309 35.19 -42.22 7.65
CA TRP A 309 35.66 -42.47 6.29
C TRP A 309 35.91 -43.96 6.07
N LYS A 310 35.46 -44.50 4.94
CA LYS A 310 35.69 -45.90 4.55
C LYS A 310 36.39 -45.95 3.20
N PHE A 311 37.61 -46.47 3.18
CA PHE A 311 38.41 -46.58 1.95
C PHE A 311 37.75 -47.44 0.88
N ALA A 312 37.04 -48.50 1.28
CA ALA A 312 36.34 -49.39 0.37
C ALA A 312 35.23 -48.69 -0.46
N GLU A 313 34.68 -47.58 0.04
CA GLU A 313 33.67 -46.79 -0.71
C GLU A 313 34.31 -45.97 -1.84
N TYR A 314 35.59 -45.58 -1.70
CA TYR A 314 36.31 -44.73 -2.64
C TYR A 314 37.74 -45.24 -2.86
N PRO A 315 37.90 -46.44 -3.47
CA PRO A 315 39.17 -47.14 -3.53
C PRO A 315 40.22 -46.50 -4.43
N GLN A 316 39.84 -45.64 -5.38
CA GLN A 316 40.80 -44.99 -6.29
C GLN A 316 41.49 -43.81 -5.61
N GLN A 317 42.77 -43.97 -5.26
CA GLN A 317 43.57 -42.98 -4.52
C GLN A 317 44.91 -42.67 -5.22
N THR A 318 44.85 -42.14 -6.43
CA THR A 318 46.06 -41.79 -7.19
C THR A 318 46.67 -40.47 -6.73
N ASP A 319 47.98 -40.28 -6.96
CA ASP A 319 48.67 -39.01 -6.68
C ASP A 319 48.03 -37.82 -7.41
N ARG A 320 47.50 -38.04 -8.61
CA ARG A 320 46.79 -36.99 -9.37
C ARG A 320 45.52 -36.54 -8.66
N ILE A 321 44.73 -37.48 -8.12
CA ILE A 321 43.53 -37.14 -7.34
C ILE A 321 43.93 -36.38 -6.07
N ARG A 322 44.99 -36.83 -5.37
CA ARG A 322 45.50 -36.14 -4.18
C ARG A 322 45.80 -34.67 -4.50
N ASN A 323 46.60 -34.43 -5.53
CA ASN A 323 47.04 -33.08 -5.88
C ASN A 323 45.86 -32.15 -6.23
N LEU A 324 44.85 -32.66 -6.95
CA LEU A 324 43.62 -31.90 -7.26
C LEU A 324 42.82 -31.58 -5.98
N ALA A 325 42.67 -32.55 -5.09
CA ALA A 325 41.96 -32.39 -3.83
C ALA A 325 42.70 -31.46 -2.85
N GLU A 326 44.04 -31.51 -2.81
CA GLU A 326 44.86 -30.60 -2.01
C GLU A 326 44.75 -29.15 -2.49
N GLN A 327 44.80 -28.93 -3.81
CA GLN A 327 44.58 -27.60 -4.39
C GLN A 327 43.21 -27.04 -4.02
N TYR A 328 42.17 -27.87 -4.06
CA TYR A 328 40.83 -27.44 -3.64
C TYR A 328 40.76 -27.16 -2.13
N ALA A 329 41.33 -28.02 -1.30
CA ALA A 329 41.38 -27.82 0.15
C ALA A 329 42.05 -26.50 0.52
N GLN A 330 43.19 -26.19 -0.10
CA GLN A 330 43.87 -24.90 0.08
C GLN A 330 42.99 -23.73 -0.37
N LYS A 331 42.31 -23.84 -1.51
CA LYS A 331 41.41 -22.80 -2.03
C LYS A 331 40.26 -22.48 -1.06
N VAL A 332 39.69 -23.48 -0.40
CA VAL A 332 38.61 -23.27 0.59
C VAL A 332 39.14 -22.96 2.00
N GLY A 333 40.46 -22.94 2.21
CA GLY A 333 41.09 -22.61 3.49
C GLY A 333 41.13 -23.76 4.51
N GLY A 334 41.06 -25.00 4.03
CA GLY A 334 41.14 -26.22 4.84
C GLY A 334 42.38 -27.07 4.54
N LYS A 335 42.51 -28.17 5.28
CA LYS A 335 43.54 -29.19 5.08
C LYS A 335 42.90 -30.47 4.55
N LEU A 336 43.49 -31.07 3.52
CA LEU A 336 43.03 -32.36 3.02
C LEU A 336 43.39 -33.48 4.02
N ASP A 337 42.39 -34.27 4.42
CA ASP A 337 42.58 -35.45 5.27
C ASP A 337 42.55 -36.74 4.46
N LYS A 338 41.51 -36.90 3.62
CA LYS A 338 41.25 -38.10 2.82
C LYS A 338 40.68 -37.70 1.47
N TYR A 339 40.82 -38.59 0.49
CA TYR A 339 40.26 -38.44 -0.84
C TYR A 339 40.04 -39.82 -1.46
N GLY A 340 39.18 -39.87 -2.48
CA GLY A 340 39.10 -41.04 -3.34
C GLY A 340 37.98 -40.92 -4.36
N ALA A 341 37.98 -41.83 -5.32
CA ALA A 341 36.92 -42.03 -6.28
C ALA A 341 36.44 -43.49 -6.31
N GLU A 342 35.20 -43.68 -6.75
CA GLU A 342 34.62 -45.00 -7.03
C GLU A 342 35.35 -45.68 -8.19
N ASN A 343 35.24 -47.01 -8.28
CA ASN A 343 35.80 -47.76 -9.41
C ASN A 343 34.98 -47.59 -10.69
N ASP A 344 33.67 -47.41 -10.56
CA ASP A 344 32.76 -47.33 -11.68
C ASP A 344 32.83 -45.95 -12.33
N ALA A 345 33.08 -45.97 -13.65
CA ALA A 345 33.14 -44.75 -14.45
C ALA A 345 31.91 -44.63 -15.35
N THR A 346 31.32 -43.44 -15.38
CA THR A 346 30.38 -43.06 -16.44
C THR A 346 31.17 -42.56 -17.65
N LEU A 347 31.06 -43.24 -18.79
CA LEU A 347 31.67 -42.80 -20.05
C LEU A 347 30.83 -41.69 -20.69
N ILE A 348 31.45 -40.53 -20.92
CA ILE A 348 30.82 -39.39 -21.59
C ILE A 348 31.31 -39.32 -23.05
N LYS A 349 30.37 -39.14 -23.98
CA LYS A 349 30.60 -39.11 -25.43
C LYS A 349 30.02 -37.82 -26.03
N ASN A 350 30.52 -37.41 -27.20
CA ASN A 350 29.89 -36.36 -28.00
C ASN A 350 28.68 -36.89 -28.79
N SER A 351 28.00 -36.02 -29.54
CA SER A 351 26.83 -36.37 -30.38
C SER A 351 27.14 -37.38 -31.49
N GLY A 352 28.40 -37.48 -31.91
CA GLY A 352 28.87 -38.49 -32.87
C GLY A 352 29.25 -39.83 -32.22
N GLY A 353 29.08 -39.99 -30.91
CA GLY A 353 29.44 -41.20 -30.18
C GLY A 353 30.93 -41.35 -29.86
N PHE A 354 31.76 -40.34 -30.17
CA PHE A 354 33.18 -40.35 -29.84
C PHE A 354 33.39 -40.13 -28.33
N PRO A 355 34.25 -40.93 -27.68
CA PRO A 355 34.55 -40.77 -26.26
C PRO A 355 35.22 -39.43 -25.98
N LEU A 356 34.80 -38.77 -24.90
CA LEU A 356 35.39 -37.53 -24.42
C LEU A 356 36.16 -37.74 -23.12
N TYR A 357 35.54 -38.39 -22.14
CA TYR A 357 36.16 -38.69 -20.84
C TYR A 357 35.37 -39.72 -20.05
N LYS A 358 36.03 -40.35 -19.08
CA LYS A 358 35.36 -41.11 -18.01
C LYS A 358 35.17 -40.21 -16.79
N SER A 359 33.99 -40.26 -16.21
CA SER A 359 33.64 -39.54 -14.98
C SER A 359 33.48 -40.53 -13.83
N TYR A 360 34.23 -40.32 -12.77
CA TYR A 360 34.18 -41.11 -11.54
C TYR A 360 33.56 -40.27 -10.43
N SER A 361 32.58 -40.80 -9.70
CA SER A 361 32.09 -40.15 -8.49
C SER A 361 33.16 -40.25 -7.41
N GLY A 362 33.34 -39.21 -6.61
CA GLY A 362 34.34 -39.25 -5.55
C GLY A 362 34.04 -38.27 -4.42
N VAL A 363 34.87 -38.36 -3.39
CA VAL A 363 34.77 -37.52 -2.20
C VAL A 363 36.16 -37.06 -1.78
N MET A 364 36.24 -35.82 -1.33
CA MET A 364 37.39 -35.29 -0.61
C MET A 364 36.96 -34.87 0.79
N VAL A 365 37.70 -35.31 1.80
CA VAL A 365 37.47 -35.01 3.21
C VAL A 365 38.46 -33.94 3.62
N ILE A 366 37.94 -32.79 4.00
CA ILE A 366 38.71 -31.58 4.29
C ILE A 366 38.41 -31.16 5.72
N HIS A 367 39.46 -31.02 6.52
CA HIS A 367 39.36 -30.46 7.85
C HIS A 367 39.51 -28.94 7.80
N MET A 368 38.53 -28.23 8.35
CA MET A 368 38.55 -26.78 8.47
C MET A 368 39.09 -26.38 9.84
N LYS A 369 39.78 -25.25 9.90
CA LYS A 369 40.26 -24.69 11.17
C LYS A 369 39.08 -24.43 12.12
N ASN A 370 39.22 -24.83 13.38
CA ASN A 370 38.22 -24.67 14.46
C ASN A 370 36.97 -25.55 14.35
N GLU A 371 36.92 -26.53 13.43
CA GLU A 371 35.83 -27.51 13.38
C GLU A 371 36.23 -28.79 14.10
N PRO A 372 35.38 -29.37 14.96
CA PRO A 372 35.64 -30.66 15.62
C PRO A 372 35.34 -31.87 14.72
N PHE A 373 35.18 -31.65 13.41
CA PHE A 373 34.88 -32.67 12.40
C PHE A 373 35.58 -32.32 11.07
N SER A 374 35.46 -33.21 10.10
CA SER A 374 35.89 -32.95 8.71
C SER A 374 34.69 -32.95 7.76
N ARG A 375 34.75 -32.06 6.77
CA ARG A 375 33.73 -31.89 5.73
C ARG A 375 34.04 -32.79 4.54
N GLY A 376 33.13 -33.67 4.18
CA GLY A 376 33.23 -34.51 2.99
C GLY A 376 32.49 -33.90 1.80
N TYR A 377 33.27 -33.42 0.85
CA TYR A 377 32.80 -32.79 -0.38
C TYR A 377 32.64 -33.82 -1.48
N PHE A 378 31.41 -34.02 -1.96
CA PHE A 378 31.13 -34.85 -3.11
C PHE A 378 31.54 -34.15 -4.39
N THR A 379 32.27 -34.84 -5.26
CA THR A 379 32.76 -34.32 -6.53
C THR A 379 32.72 -35.39 -7.61
N LYS A 380 33.00 -34.99 -8.85
CA LYS A 380 33.26 -35.91 -9.95
C LYS A 380 34.68 -35.69 -10.45
N PHE A 381 35.44 -36.77 -10.55
CA PHE A 381 36.76 -36.79 -11.14
C PHE A 381 36.68 -37.19 -12.60
N LYS A 382 37.50 -36.56 -13.43
CA LYS A 382 37.50 -36.74 -14.89
C LYS A 382 38.84 -37.33 -15.34
N ASP A 383 38.74 -38.35 -16.18
CA ASP A 383 39.84 -39.00 -16.90
C ASP A 383 39.62 -38.74 -18.41
N PRO A 384 40.30 -37.71 -18.97
CA PRO A 384 40.11 -37.31 -20.36
C PRO A 384 40.59 -38.36 -21.36
N PHE A 385 39.89 -38.48 -22.49
CA PHE A 385 40.34 -39.28 -23.61
C PHE A 385 41.40 -38.51 -24.40
N ASP A 386 42.60 -39.09 -24.55
CA ASP A 386 43.74 -38.45 -25.22
C ASP A 386 43.87 -38.77 -26.72
N GLY A 387 42.89 -39.50 -27.28
CA GLY A 387 42.91 -39.99 -28.66
C GLY A 387 43.39 -41.44 -28.78
N THR A 388 44.14 -41.94 -27.80
CA THR A 388 44.65 -43.31 -27.75
C THR A 388 44.08 -44.12 -26.59
N GLY A 389 43.63 -43.46 -25.53
CA GLY A 389 43.07 -44.09 -24.35
C GLY A 389 42.79 -43.10 -23.23
N TYR A 390 42.88 -43.61 -22.01
CA TYR A 390 42.66 -42.87 -20.78
C TYR A 390 43.93 -42.98 -19.93
N SER A 391 44.64 -41.86 -19.79
CA SER A 391 45.93 -41.82 -19.10
C SER A 391 45.80 -41.73 -17.56
N GLY A 392 44.56 -41.71 -17.06
CA GLY A 392 44.23 -41.63 -15.65
C GLY A 392 43.69 -40.25 -15.26
N ILE A 393 42.89 -40.24 -14.19
CA ILE A 393 42.20 -39.06 -13.66
C ILE A 393 43.16 -37.85 -13.56
N SER A 394 42.78 -36.74 -14.19
CA SER A 394 43.59 -35.52 -14.26
C SER A 394 42.80 -34.23 -14.02
N GLU A 395 41.48 -34.32 -13.87
CA GLU A 395 40.62 -33.15 -13.69
C GLU A 395 39.59 -33.41 -12.58
N MET A 396 39.17 -32.34 -11.90
CA MET A 396 38.08 -32.36 -10.93
C MET A 396 36.96 -31.44 -11.41
N LEU A 397 35.73 -31.96 -11.45
CA LEU A 397 34.53 -31.23 -11.86
C LEU A 397 33.89 -30.49 -10.67
N LYS A 398 32.72 -29.90 -10.91
CA LYS A 398 31.99 -29.11 -9.93
C LYS A 398 31.72 -29.92 -8.64
N VAL A 399 32.10 -29.32 -7.52
CA VAL A 399 31.85 -29.82 -6.17
C VAL A 399 30.40 -29.57 -5.75
N ASN A 400 29.78 -30.55 -5.09
CA ASN A 400 28.42 -30.44 -4.58
C ASN A 400 28.36 -29.46 -3.40
N PRO A 401 27.41 -28.51 -3.36
CA PRO A 401 27.25 -27.60 -2.23
C PRO A 401 26.75 -28.28 -0.94
N TYR A 402 26.37 -29.56 -0.99
CA TYR A 402 26.07 -30.37 0.18
C TYR A 402 27.26 -31.24 0.56
N VAL A 403 27.61 -31.22 1.85
CA VAL A 403 28.71 -32.00 2.40
C VAL A 403 28.21 -33.03 3.39
N ALA A 404 28.91 -34.15 3.47
CA ALA A 404 28.81 -35.09 4.57
C ALA A 404 29.75 -34.65 5.70
N VAL A 405 29.47 -35.07 6.93
CA VAL A 405 30.27 -34.74 8.12
C VAL A 405 30.91 -36.00 8.64
N PHE A 406 32.21 -35.95 8.89
CA PHE A 406 33.06 -37.08 9.28
C PHE A 406 33.76 -36.79 10.61
N ASN A 407 33.84 -37.79 11.48
CA ASN A 407 34.48 -37.67 12.79
C ASN A 407 36.01 -37.75 12.70
N LEU A 408 36.72 -36.80 13.31
CA LEU A 408 38.19 -36.73 13.36
C LEU A 408 38.84 -37.86 14.15
N ASP A 409 38.24 -38.26 15.27
CA ASP A 409 38.82 -39.21 16.24
C ASP A 409 38.50 -40.68 15.91
N SER A 410 37.74 -40.90 14.85
CA SER A 410 37.29 -42.23 14.48
C SER A 410 38.39 -42.98 13.69
N ALA A 411 39.08 -43.90 14.38
CA ALA A 411 40.04 -44.80 13.76
C ALA A 411 39.49 -45.44 12.48
N VAL A 412 40.33 -45.43 11.44
CA VAL A 412 40.08 -45.99 10.13
C VAL A 412 39.66 -47.46 10.28
N ASP A 413 38.45 -47.81 9.83
CA ASP A 413 38.13 -49.22 9.57
C ASP A 413 38.87 -49.62 8.29
N HIS A 414 40.11 -50.08 8.46
CA HIS A 414 40.77 -50.90 7.46
C HIS A 414 40.05 -52.25 7.46
N SER A 415 39.01 -52.38 6.64
CA SER A 415 38.54 -53.70 6.26
C SER A 415 39.59 -54.27 5.32
N TYR A 416 40.31 -55.26 5.84
CA TYR A 416 41.38 -56.01 5.19
C TYR A 416 40.97 -56.63 3.86
#